data_AF-A0AAR5P966-F1
#
_entry.id   AF-A0AAR5P966-F1
#
_cell.length_a   1.000
_cell.length_b   1.000
_cell.length_c   1.000
_cell.angle_alpha   90.00
_cell.angle_beta   90.00
_cell.angle_gamma   90.00
#
_symmetry.space_group_name_H-M   'P 1'
#
loop_
_entity.id
_entity.type
_entity.pdbx_description
1 polymer ?
#
loop_
_entity_poly.entity_id
_entity_poly.type
_entity_poly.pdbx_seq_one_letter_code
_entity_poly.pdbx_strand_id
1 'polypeptide(L)'
;MLRKPRISISLLSLRRKIHVSSRVLWNIPKSMELDDEYLFNTDNIKDIEDNISRRKSIGNIRLVNEMHEKLKSLKTNDSKYQSVKAQLVEECRRIPNRTHPDIISYIDTPKVVKYIGSKRVFDFPHKEFYEISKRLKLVRTEQLGSLAGSRTYYLLGQMAELEHALVSSQRSCRELWNEYKRRKNTSKNCIYYVIFRYGVL
;
A
#
# COMPACT_ATOMS: atom_id res chain seq x y z
N MET A 1 -32.55 -48.22 3.19
CA MET A 1 -32.57 -47.24 2.08
C MET A 1 -33.63 -46.19 2.37
N LEU A 2 -33.25 -45.01 2.85
CA LEU A 2 -34.13 -43.84 2.95
C LEU A 2 -33.32 -42.62 2.47
N ARG A 3 -33.66 -42.11 1.29
CA ARG A 3 -32.98 -40.98 0.64
C ARG A 3 -33.40 -39.67 1.33
N LYS A 4 -32.43 -38.91 1.85
CA LYS A 4 -32.65 -37.53 2.31
C LYS A 4 -33.02 -36.63 1.11
N PRO A 5 -33.98 -35.69 1.25
CA PRO A 5 -34.28 -34.74 0.20
C PRO A 5 -33.14 -33.72 0.04
N ARG A 6 -32.73 -33.51 -1.22
CA ARG A 6 -31.82 -32.42 -1.63
C ARG A 6 -32.55 -31.10 -1.48
N ILE A 7 -32.09 -30.26 -0.56
CA ILE A 7 -32.49 -28.85 -0.53
C ILE A 7 -31.72 -28.16 -1.65
N SER A 8 -32.42 -27.79 -2.72
CA SER A 8 -31.88 -26.91 -3.75
C SER A 8 -31.70 -25.52 -3.15
N ILE A 9 -30.45 -25.10 -2.97
CA ILE A 9 -30.13 -23.72 -2.64
C ILE A 9 -30.36 -22.95 -3.94
N SER A 10 -31.57 -22.42 -4.09
CA SER A 10 -31.87 -21.44 -5.12
C SER A 10 -30.92 -20.25 -4.94
N LEU A 11 -30.22 -19.93 -6.03
CA LEU A 11 -29.38 -18.76 -6.17
C LEU A 11 -30.18 -17.50 -5.83
N LEU A 12 -30.14 -17.08 -4.56
CA LEU A 12 -30.38 -15.71 -4.16
C LEU A 12 -29.18 -14.88 -4.64
N SER A 13 -29.19 -14.65 -5.96
CA SER A 13 -28.52 -13.53 -6.61
C SER A 13 -29.14 -12.25 -6.03
N LEU A 14 -28.72 -11.89 -4.82
CA LEU A 14 -28.84 -10.52 -4.33
C LEU A 14 -27.84 -9.69 -5.14
N ARG A 15 -28.20 -9.38 -6.39
CA ARG A 15 -27.61 -8.27 -7.13
C ARG A 15 -27.92 -7.02 -6.33
N ARG A 16 -27.06 -6.69 -5.37
CA ARG A 16 -26.92 -5.32 -4.89
C ARG A 16 -26.58 -4.50 -6.12
N LYS A 17 -27.57 -3.84 -6.72
CA LYS A 17 -27.35 -2.78 -7.70
C LYS A 17 -26.59 -1.68 -6.96
N ILE A 18 -25.27 -1.70 -7.07
CA ILE A 18 -24.42 -0.64 -6.55
C ILE A 18 -24.65 0.57 -7.46
N HIS A 19 -25.55 1.46 -7.08
CA HIS A 19 -25.64 2.78 -7.69
C HIS A 19 -24.42 3.59 -7.21
N VAL A 20 -23.36 3.60 -8.02
CA VAL A 20 -22.20 4.46 -7.81
C VAL A 20 -22.60 5.88 -8.22
N SER A 21 -23.17 6.66 -7.31
CA SER A 21 -23.51 8.07 -7.54
C SER A 21 -22.25 8.93 -7.36
N SER A 22 -21.30 8.80 -8.27
CA SER A 22 -20.25 9.79 -8.41
C SER A 22 -19.93 9.88 -9.89
N ARG A 23 -20.45 10.93 -10.54
CA ARG A 23 -20.03 11.37 -11.88
C ARG A 23 -18.61 11.97 -11.83
N VAL A 24 -17.70 11.34 -11.10
CA VAL A 24 -16.27 11.55 -11.24
C VAL A 24 -15.79 10.31 -11.96
N LEU A 25 -15.78 10.40 -13.29
CA LEU A 25 -15.05 9.45 -14.12
C LEU A 25 -13.57 9.69 -13.82
N TRP A 26 -13.04 8.97 -12.83
CA TRP A 26 -11.61 8.85 -12.67
C TRP A 26 -11.09 8.18 -13.93
N ASN A 27 -10.49 8.95 -14.82
CA ASN A 27 -9.77 8.41 -15.96
C ASN A 27 -8.46 7.83 -15.42
N ILE A 28 -8.56 6.63 -14.86
CA ILE A 28 -7.40 5.89 -14.40
C ILE A 28 -6.71 5.39 -15.67
N PRO A 29 -5.47 5.83 -15.94
CA PRO A 29 -4.77 5.39 -17.13
C PRO A 29 -4.64 3.87 -17.11
N LYS A 30 -4.74 3.25 -18.28
CA LYS A 30 -4.70 1.77 -18.42
C LYS A 30 -3.33 1.20 -18.04
N SER A 31 -2.31 2.04 -18.02
CA SER A 31 -0.93 1.69 -17.68
C SER A 31 -0.28 2.80 -16.86
N MET A 32 0.82 2.46 -16.20
CA MET A 32 1.71 3.44 -15.59
C MET A 32 2.23 4.38 -16.68
N GLU A 33 1.81 5.64 -16.63
CA GLU A 33 2.34 6.71 -17.47
C GLU A 33 3.52 7.34 -16.76
N LEU A 34 4.59 7.58 -17.50
CA LEU A 34 5.72 8.35 -17.01
C LEU A 34 5.36 9.82 -17.10
N ASP A 35 5.80 10.60 -16.11
CA ASP A 35 5.68 12.05 -16.15
C ASP A 35 6.77 12.60 -17.08
N ASP A 36 6.47 12.59 -18.37
CA ASP A 36 7.39 12.99 -19.44
C ASP A 36 7.81 14.47 -19.29
N GLU A 37 6.90 15.33 -18.82
CA GLU A 37 7.17 16.76 -18.57
C GLU A 37 8.17 16.96 -17.44
N TYR A 38 8.10 16.15 -16.39
CA TYR A 38 9.04 16.22 -15.29
C TYR A 38 10.40 15.60 -15.63
N LEU A 39 10.39 14.40 -16.23
CA LEU A 39 11.60 13.60 -16.44
C LEU A 39 12.48 14.13 -17.57
N PHE A 40 11.91 14.64 -18.66
CA PHE A 40 12.68 15.10 -19.82
C PHE A 40 13.00 16.59 -19.81
N ASN A 41 12.60 17.32 -18.76
CA ASN A 41 12.95 18.72 -18.60
C ASN A 41 14.38 18.87 -18.06
N THR A 42 15.20 19.64 -18.78
CA THR A 42 16.61 19.91 -18.43
C THR A 42 16.78 20.69 -17.13
N ASP A 43 15.78 21.50 -16.75
CA ASP A 43 15.85 22.32 -15.53
C ASP A 43 15.72 21.46 -14.26
N ASN A 44 15.01 20.33 -14.36
CA ASN A 44 14.73 19.45 -13.23
C ASN A 44 15.89 18.49 -12.91
N ILE A 45 16.95 18.46 -13.73
CA ILE A 45 18.05 17.48 -13.60
C ILE A 45 18.66 17.51 -12.19
N LYS A 46 18.96 18.72 -11.68
CA LYS A 46 19.57 18.88 -10.35
C LYS A 46 18.66 18.39 -9.23
N ASP A 47 17.38 18.77 -9.29
CA ASP A 47 16.38 18.35 -8.31
C ASP A 47 16.19 16.84 -8.29
N ILE A 48 16.21 16.21 -9.46
CA ILE A 48 16.12 14.75 -9.63
C ILE A 48 17.38 14.08 -9.10
N GLU A 49 18.58 14.57 -9.42
CA GLU A 49 19.86 14.05 -8.89
C GLU A 49 19.89 14.12 -7.35
N ASP A 50 19.50 15.25 -6.78
CA ASP A 50 19.41 15.43 -5.35
C ASP A 50 18.38 14.48 -4.72
N ASN A 51 17.24 14.26 -5.39
CA ASN A 51 16.22 13.33 -4.93
C ASN A 51 16.69 11.86 -5.00
N ILE A 52 17.45 11.49 -6.02
CA ILE A 52 18.08 10.17 -6.17
C ILE A 52 19.05 9.93 -5.01
N SER A 53 19.90 10.92 -4.72
CA SER A 53 20.86 10.89 -3.62
C SER A 53 20.16 10.73 -2.27
N ARG A 54 19.18 11.60 -1.96
CA ARG A 54 18.39 11.53 -0.71
C ARG A 54 17.71 10.18 -0.50
N ARG A 55 17.18 9.58 -1.57
CA ARG A 55 16.45 8.30 -1.51
C ARG A 55 17.35 7.08 -1.66
N LYS A 56 18.68 7.27 -1.81
CA LYS A 56 19.67 6.20 -2.00
C LYS A 56 19.30 5.28 -3.17
N SER A 57 18.74 5.84 -4.24
CA SER A 57 18.41 5.09 -5.46
C SER A 57 19.62 5.00 -6.39
N ILE A 58 19.55 4.08 -7.36
CA ILE A 58 20.62 3.78 -8.33
C ILE A 58 20.36 4.47 -9.69
N GLY A 59 19.21 5.14 -9.86
CA GLY A 59 18.82 5.76 -11.14
C GLY A 59 19.78 6.85 -11.62
N ASN A 60 19.89 7.01 -12.95
CA ASN A 60 20.73 8.03 -13.59
C ASN A 60 19.90 8.87 -14.58
N ILE A 61 19.62 10.12 -14.20
CA ILE A 61 18.81 11.03 -15.03
C ILE A 61 19.54 11.48 -16.31
N ARG A 62 20.88 11.56 -16.30
CA ARG A 62 21.66 11.96 -17.48
C ARG A 62 21.54 10.91 -18.58
N LEU A 63 21.65 9.63 -18.20
CA LEU A 63 21.44 8.52 -19.12
C LEU A 63 20.03 8.51 -19.72
N VAL A 64 19.02 8.80 -18.90
CA VAL A 64 17.62 8.92 -19.37
C VAL A 64 17.49 10.02 -20.42
N ASN A 65 18.06 11.20 -20.19
CA ASN A 65 18.02 12.29 -21.16
C ASN A 65 18.81 11.96 -22.45
N GLU A 66 19.98 11.33 -22.33
CA GLU A 66 20.74 10.85 -23.50
C GLU A 66 19.96 9.83 -24.32
N MET A 67 19.28 8.88 -23.67
CA MET A 67 18.44 7.90 -24.34
C MET A 67 17.21 8.55 -24.98
N HIS A 68 16.62 9.56 -24.34
CA HIS A 68 15.51 10.32 -24.89
C HIS A 68 15.92 11.07 -26.17
N GLU A 69 17.09 11.72 -26.18
CA GLU A 69 17.63 12.38 -27.38
C GLU A 69 17.97 11.39 -28.50
N LYS A 70 18.56 10.25 -28.17
CA LYS A 70 18.78 9.16 -29.14
C LYS A 70 17.47 8.71 -29.77
N LEU A 71 16.41 8.61 -28.98
CA LEU A 71 15.10 8.16 -29.42
C LEU A 71 14.42 9.17 -30.36
N LYS A 72 14.66 10.48 -30.20
CA LYS A 72 14.20 11.52 -31.15
C LYS A 72 14.84 11.39 -32.53
N SER A 73 16.10 10.95 -32.59
CA SER A 73 16.84 10.79 -33.85
C SER A 73 16.46 9.52 -34.65
N LEU A 74 15.81 8.54 -34.00
CA LEU A 74 15.45 7.26 -34.60
C LEU A 74 14.02 7.27 -35.15
N LYS A 75 13.81 6.52 -36.24
CA LYS A 75 12.46 6.32 -36.80
C LYS A 75 11.68 5.30 -35.97
N THR A 76 10.42 5.59 -35.68
CA THR A 76 9.52 4.79 -34.82
C THR A 76 9.35 3.32 -35.26
N ASN A 77 9.53 3.03 -36.55
CA ASN A 77 9.34 1.69 -37.13
C ASN A 77 10.59 0.79 -37.06
N ASP A 78 11.73 1.31 -36.59
CA ASP A 78 12.95 0.52 -36.47
C ASP A 78 12.89 -0.38 -35.22
N SER A 79 13.39 -1.62 -35.34
CA SER A 79 13.60 -2.52 -34.19
C SER A 79 14.49 -1.87 -33.12
N LYS A 80 15.46 -1.05 -33.53
CA LYS A 80 16.32 -0.28 -32.61
C LYS A 80 15.56 0.76 -31.79
N TYR A 81 14.51 1.37 -32.36
CA TYR A 81 13.69 2.34 -31.62
C TYR A 81 12.97 1.65 -30.46
N GLN A 82 12.39 0.47 -30.70
CA GLN A 82 11.67 -0.28 -29.67
C GLN A 82 12.61 -0.75 -28.54
N SER A 83 13.82 -1.18 -28.86
CA SER A 83 14.80 -1.60 -27.83
C SER A 83 15.26 -0.42 -26.98
N VAL A 84 15.59 0.72 -27.59
CA VAL A 84 15.98 1.94 -26.85
C VAL A 84 14.81 2.47 -26.03
N LYS A 85 13.58 2.42 -26.54
CA LYS A 85 12.37 2.81 -25.78
C LYS A 85 12.18 1.93 -24.54
N ALA A 86 12.35 0.63 -24.68
CA ALA A 86 12.23 -0.31 -23.56
C ALA A 86 13.30 -0.04 -22.48
N GLN A 87 14.54 0.21 -22.90
CA GLN A 87 15.63 0.59 -21.98
C GLN A 87 15.37 1.93 -21.29
N LEU A 88 14.90 2.94 -22.02
CA LEU A 88 14.52 4.24 -21.48
C LEU A 88 13.47 4.08 -20.38
N VAL A 89 12.40 3.32 -20.65
CA VAL A 89 11.33 3.08 -19.67
C VAL A 89 11.88 2.39 -18.42
N GLU A 90 12.80 1.44 -18.57
CA GLU A 90 13.40 0.74 -17.43
C GLU A 90 14.30 1.67 -16.60
N GLU A 91 15.10 2.53 -17.24
CA GLU A 91 15.89 3.53 -16.53
C GLU A 91 15.01 4.58 -15.84
N CYS A 92 13.91 5.01 -16.47
CA CYS A 92 12.93 5.88 -15.83
C CYS A 92 12.30 5.24 -14.58
N ARG A 93 12.06 3.92 -14.57
CA ARG A 93 11.53 3.20 -13.39
C ARG A 93 12.51 3.16 -12.21
N ARG A 94 13.81 3.31 -12.47
CA ARG A 94 14.85 3.38 -11.42
C ARG A 94 14.88 4.73 -10.72
N ILE A 95 14.30 5.76 -11.34
CA ILE A 95 14.19 7.10 -10.74
C ILE A 95 13.09 7.06 -9.68
N PRO A 96 13.38 7.50 -8.44
CA PRO A 96 12.37 7.50 -7.39
C PRO A 96 11.33 8.62 -7.58
N ASN A 97 10.16 8.44 -6.98
CA ASN A 97 9.11 9.46 -6.95
C ASN A 97 9.63 10.81 -6.43
N ARG A 98 9.11 11.90 -6.98
CA ARG A 98 9.38 13.27 -6.54
C ARG A 98 9.03 13.45 -5.06
N THR A 99 9.94 14.08 -4.31
CA THR A 99 9.68 14.45 -2.92
C THR A 99 8.85 15.72 -2.86
N HIS A 100 7.81 15.72 -2.04
CA HIS A 100 6.95 16.89 -1.84
C HIS A 100 7.73 18.04 -1.19
N PRO A 101 7.58 19.31 -1.63
CA PRO A 101 8.36 20.45 -1.13
C PRO A 101 8.32 20.61 0.39
N ASP A 102 7.15 20.41 1.01
CA ASP A 102 6.99 20.47 2.47
C ASP A 102 7.89 19.49 3.24
N ILE A 103 8.31 18.41 2.58
CA ILE A 103 9.11 17.34 3.18
C ILE A 103 10.61 17.55 2.94
N ILE A 104 11.00 18.34 1.94
CA ILE A 104 12.42 18.55 1.57
C ILE A 104 13.23 19.15 2.73
N SER A 105 12.58 19.94 3.60
CA SER A 105 13.22 20.49 4.80
C SER A 105 13.57 19.43 5.86
N TYR A 106 12.91 18.27 5.85
CA TYR A 106 13.20 17.15 6.74
C TYR A 106 14.32 16.31 6.14
N ILE A 107 15.56 16.77 6.34
CA ILE A 107 16.81 16.20 5.81
C ILE A 107 16.81 14.66 5.92
N ASP A 108 17.01 14.15 7.14
CA ASP A 108 17.13 12.71 7.45
C ASP A 108 16.37 12.31 8.72
N THR A 109 15.77 13.27 9.43
CA THR A 109 15.11 13.00 10.71
C THR A 109 13.59 13.04 10.57
N PRO A 110 12.88 11.99 11.03
CA PRO A 110 11.43 12.00 11.03
C PRO A 110 10.93 13.03 12.05
N LYS A 111 9.99 13.89 11.63
CA LYS A 111 9.32 14.84 12.53
C LYS A 111 8.03 14.24 13.08
N VAL A 112 7.85 14.33 14.39
CA VAL A 112 6.60 13.93 15.03
C VAL A 112 5.53 14.98 14.76
N VAL A 113 4.43 14.57 14.13
CA VAL A 113 3.28 15.45 13.84
C VAL A 113 2.35 15.57 15.05
N LYS A 114 2.00 14.44 15.68
CA LYS A 114 1.07 14.40 16.81
C LYS A 114 1.21 13.08 17.59
N TYR A 115 1.05 13.15 18.90
CA TYR A 115 0.83 11.98 19.76
C TYR A 115 -0.67 11.77 20.01
N ILE A 116 -1.11 10.52 19.97
CA ILE A 116 -2.50 10.13 20.28
C ILE A 116 -2.46 9.17 21.48
N GLY A 117 -3.11 9.56 22.57
CA GLY A 117 -3.09 8.81 23.82
C GLY A 117 -1.79 8.99 24.62
N SER A 118 -1.72 8.31 25.77
CA SER A 118 -0.56 8.30 26.66
C SER A 118 0.02 6.89 26.77
N LYS A 119 1.36 6.78 26.84
CA LYS A 119 2.01 5.49 27.10
C LYS A 119 1.57 4.98 28.48
N ARG A 120 1.19 3.70 28.56
CA ARG A 120 0.78 3.07 29.83
C ARG A 120 1.96 3.01 30.80
N VAL A 121 1.72 3.44 32.03
CA VAL A 121 2.63 3.24 33.17
C VAL A 121 2.30 1.89 33.80
N PHE A 122 3.33 1.11 34.10
CA PHE A 122 3.19 -0.20 34.74
C PHE A 122 3.84 -0.15 36.12
N ASP A 123 3.18 -0.71 37.11
CA ASP A 123 3.70 -0.83 38.49
C ASP A 123 4.64 -2.04 38.65
N PHE A 124 5.00 -2.71 37.54
CA PHE A 124 5.83 -3.91 37.49
C PHE A 124 6.83 -3.84 36.32
N PRO A 125 7.95 -4.59 36.36
CA PRO A 125 8.88 -4.66 35.25
C PRO A 125 8.20 -5.27 34.02
N HIS A 126 8.09 -4.48 32.96
CA HIS A 126 7.49 -4.92 31.71
C HIS A 126 8.38 -5.94 31.02
N LYS A 127 7.75 -6.91 30.35
CA LYS A 127 8.44 -7.93 29.55
C LYS A 127 8.26 -7.64 28.09
N GLU A 128 9.25 -8.01 27.29
CA GLU A 128 9.14 -7.94 25.84
C GLU A 128 8.14 -8.97 25.31
N PHE A 129 7.56 -8.68 24.14
CA PHE A 129 6.60 -9.56 23.49
C PHE A 129 7.13 -10.99 23.32
N TYR A 130 8.40 -11.13 22.93
CA TYR A 130 9.02 -12.44 22.72
C TYR A 130 9.02 -13.29 24.00
N GLU A 131 9.36 -12.67 25.14
CA GLU A 131 9.43 -13.36 26.42
C GLU A 131 8.03 -13.81 26.90
N ILE A 132 7.03 -12.92 26.77
CA ILE A 132 5.64 -13.22 27.14
C ILE A 132 5.11 -14.38 26.29
N SER A 133 5.26 -14.29 24.98
CA SER A 133 4.78 -15.29 24.02
C SER A 133 5.46 -16.65 24.21
N LYS A 134 6.76 -16.67 24.55
CA LYS A 134 7.50 -17.92 24.85
C LYS A 134 7.02 -18.56 26.16
N ARG A 135 6.85 -17.77 27.22
CA ARG A 135 6.32 -18.27 28.52
C ARG A 135 4.92 -18.87 28.38
N LEU A 136 4.08 -18.26 27.54
CA LEU A 136 2.72 -18.71 27.27
C LEU A 136 2.63 -19.80 26.17
N LYS A 137 3.77 -20.20 25.57
CA LYS A 137 3.84 -21.16 24.45
C LYS A 137 2.93 -20.79 23.26
N LEU A 138 2.73 -19.49 23.06
CA LEU A 138 1.87 -18.93 22.02
C LEU A 138 2.58 -18.72 20.68
N VAL A 139 3.91 -18.62 20.71
CA VAL A 139 4.72 -18.44 19.51
C VAL A 139 5.85 -19.45 19.51
N ARG A 140 6.01 -20.16 18.41
CA ARG A 140 7.16 -21.02 18.16
C ARG A 140 8.08 -20.34 17.17
N THR A 141 9.29 -20.02 17.61
CA THR A 141 10.39 -19.47 16.77
C THR A 141 11.53 -20.47 16.58
N GLU A 142 11.55 -21.55 17.36
CA GLU A 142 12.64 -22.53 17.40
C GLU A 142 12.35 -23.71 16.45
N GLN A 143 13.42 -24.26 15.85
CA GLN A 143 13.39 -25.43 14.95
C GLN A 143 12.53 -25.25 13.68
N LEU A 144 12.49 -24.02 13.16
CA LEU A 144 11.76 -23.69 11.92
C LEU A 144 12.61 -23.79 10.65
N GLY A 145 13.91 -24.02 10.79
CA GLY A 145 14.87 -24.01 9.68
C GLY A 145 14.56 -25.02 8.58
N SER A 146 13.96 -26.16 8.92
CA SER A 146 13.55 -27.19 7.94
C SER A 146 12.31 -26.81 7.12
N LEU A 147 11.50 -25.86 7.60
CA LEU A 147 10.22 -25.49 6.97
C LEU A 147 10.29 -24.12 6.30
N ALA A 148 10.72 -23.09 7.03
CA ALA A 148 10.50 -21.70 6.64
C ALA A 148 11.73 -20.78 6.80
N GLY A 149 12.88 -21.32 7.21
CA GLY A 149 14.14 -20.57 7.31
C GLY A 149 14.16 -19.52 8.42
N SER A 150 15.19 -18.66 8.42
CA SER A 150 15.37 -17.61 9.44
C SER A 150 14.29 -16.50 9.35
N ARG A 151 14.01 -15.82 10.48
CA ARG A 151 13.00 -14.73 10.60
C ARG A 151 11.55 -15.15 10.34
N THR A 152 11.23 -16.39 10.65
CA THR A 152 9.86 -16.92 10.61
C THR A 152 9.41 -17.36 12.00
N TYR A 153 8.10 -17.38 12.22
CA TYR A 153 7.49 -17.82 13.46
C TYR A 153 6.11 -18.42 13.20
N TYR A 154 5.69 -19.37 14.04
CA TYR A 154 4.32 -19.86 14.07
C TYR A 154 3.58 -19.26 15.25
N LEU A 155 2.40 -18.67 14.98
CA LEU A 155 1.43 -18.31 16.00
C LEU A 155 0.59 -19.54 16.35
N LEU A 156 0.41 -19.80 17.64
CA LEU A 156 -0.27 -20.97 18.16
C LEU A 156 -1.45 -20.58 19.05
N GLY A 157 -2.50 -21.40 19.03
CA GLY A 157 -3.67 -21.27 19.89
C GLY A 157 -4.28 -19.88 19.87
N GLN A 158 -4.48 -19.30 21.06
CA GLN A 158 -5.13 -18.00 21.27
C GLN A 158 -4.43 -16.84 20.53
N MET A 159 -3.12 -16.93 20.29
CA MET A 159 -2.40 -15.88 19.56
C MET A 159 -2.74 -15.90 18.07
N ALA A 160 -2.99 -17.09 17.50
CA ALA A 160 -3.46 -17.21 16.12
C ALA A 160 -4.89 -16.67 15.97
N GLU A 161 -5.75 -16.94 16.97
CA GLU A 161 -7.12 -16.40 17.01
C GLU A 161 -7.12 -14.88 17.14
N LEU A 162 -6.27 -14.31 18.00
CA LEU A 162 -6.11 -12.88 18.16
C LEU A 162 -5.65 -12.20 16.86
N GLU A 163 -4.66 -12.77 16.17
CA GLU A 163 -4.20 -12.25 14.88
C GLU A 163 -5.32 -12.27 13.83
N HIS A 164 -6.08 -13.37 13.78
CA HIS A 164 -7.22 -13.48 12.88
C HIS A 164 -8.28 -12.41 13.17
N ALA A 165 -8.58 -12.17 14.45
CA ALA A 165 -9.52 -11.13 14.88
C ALA A 165 -9.05 -9.71 14.51
N LEU A 166 -7.76 -9.41 14.67
CA LEU A 166 -7.17 -8.12 14.29
C LEU A 166 -7.27 -7.88 12.78
N VAL A 167 -6.91 -8.87 11.96
CA VAL A 167 -7.00 -8.79 10.50
C VAL A 167 -8.46 -8.59 10.06
N SER A 168 -9.39 -9.33 10.66
CA SER A 168 -10.82 -9.20 10.38
C SER A 168 -11.35 -7.80 10.74
N SER A 169 -10.99 -7.30 11.93
CA SER A 169 -11.37 -5.96 12.39
C SER A 169 -10.82 -4.86 11.48
N GLN A 170 -9.57 -4.98 11.04
CA GLN A 170 -8.96 -4.03 10.11
C GLN A 170 -9.67 -4.01 8.76
N ARG A 171 -10.03 -5.19 8.22
CA ARG A 171 -10.80 -5.30 6.97
C ARG A 171 -12.16 -4.61 7.12
N SER A 172 -12.89 -4.90 8.19
CA SER A 172 -14.19 -4.29 8.46
C SER A 172 -14.10 -2.77 8.58
N CYS A 173 -13.13 -2.25 9.34
CA CYS A 173 -12.89 -0.80 9.46
C CYS A 173 -12.62 -0.14 8.09
N ARG A 174 -11.84 -0.80 7.22
CA ARG A 174 -11.57 -0.30 5.86
C ARG A 174 -12.85 -0.26 5.00
N GLU A 175 -13.70 -1.27 5.10
CA GLU A 175 -14.97 -1.31 4.37
C GLU A 175 -15.91 -0.17 4.81
N LEU A 176 -16.04 0.04 6.12
CA LEU A 176 -16.81 1.15 6.69
C LEU A 176 -16.25 2.52 6.26
N TRP A 177 -14.92 2.68 6.27
CA TRP A 177 -14.27 3.91 5.80
C TRP A 177 -14.52 4.18 4.31
N ASN A 178 -14.44 3.14 3.48
CA ASN A 178 -14.72 3.24 2.06
C ASN A 178 -16.19 3.59 1.81
N GLU A 179 -17.11 3.04 2.61
CA GLU A 179 -18.52 3.41 2.55
C GLU A 179 -18.76 4.87 2.96
N TYR A 180 -18.15 5.31 4.05
CA TYR A 180 -18.20 6.71 4.49
C TYR A 180 -17.69 7.66 3.39
N LYS A 181 -16.55 7.36 2.78
CA LYS A 181 -16.00 8.15 1.65
C LYS A 181 -16.97 8.21 0.47
N ARG A 182 -17.57 7.07 0.08
CA ARG A 182 -18.59 7.03 -0.98
C ARG A 182 -19.77 7.94 -0.66
N ARG A 183 -20.27 7.89 0.57
CA ARG A 183 -21.43 8.68 1.03
C ARG A 183 -21.14 10.20 1.13
N LYS A 184 -19.91 10.59 1.47
CA LYS A 184 -19.47 12.00 1.45
C LYS A 184 -19.34 12.56 0.04
N ASN A 185 -18.81 11.80 -0.92
CA ASN A 185 -18.75 12.24 -2.31
C ASN A 185 -20.13 12.43 -2.95
N THR A 186 -21.16 11.70 -2.49
CA THR A 186 -22.55 11.86 -2.93
C THR A 186 -23.28 13.05 -2.33
N SER A 187 -22.81 13.60 -1.20
CA SER A 187 -23.61 14.53 -0.38
C SER A 187 -22.84 15.83 -0.11
N LYS A 188 -23.01 16.84 -0.95
CA LYS A 188 -22.55 18.21 -0.63
C LYS A 188 -23.36 18.88 0.52
N ASN A 189 -24.43 18.28 1.04
CA ASN A 189 -25.37 18.94 1.98
C ASN A 189 -25.85 18.12 3.20
N CYS A 190 -25.15 17.07 3.65
CA CYS A 190 -25.66 16.25 4.77
C CYS A 190 -24.64 16.09 5.91
N ILE A 191 -24.93 16.73 7.05
CA ILE A 191 -24.23 16.54 8.33
C ILE A 191 -24.82 15.32 9.02
N TYR A 192 -24.09 14.20 9.16
CA TYR A 192 -24.53 13.10 10.03
C TYR A 192 -23.37 12.35 10.69
N TYR A 193 -23.62 11.96 11.95
CA TYR A 193 -22.71 11.27 12.86
C TYR A 193 -22.57 9.77 12.52
N VAL A 194 -21.34 9.26 12.60
CA VAL A 194 -21.06 7.81 12.55
C VAL A 194 -21.14 7.28 13.98
N ILE A 195 -22.20 6.54 14.30
CA ILE A 195 -22.33 5.84 15.58
C ILE A 195 -21.56 4.52 15.48
N PHE A 196 -20.43 4.42 16.19
CA PHE A 196 -19.73 3.15 16.40
C PHE A 196 -20.55 2.30 17.36
N ARG A 197 -21.30 1.31 16.85
CA ARG A 197 -21.79 0.21 17.69
C ARG A 197 -20.62 -0.75 17.90
N TYR A 198 -19.94 -0.63 19.03
CA TYR A 198 -19.13 -1.72 19.56
C TYR A 198 -20.08 -2.83 20.01
N GLY A 199 -20.30 -3.83 19.15
CA GLY A 199 -20.92 -5.08 19.54
C GLY A 199 -19.90 -5.88 20.33
N VAL A 200 -20.06 -5.90 21.65
CA VAL A 200 -19.45 -6.92 22.51
C VAL A 200 -20.34 -8.16 22.43
N LEU A 201 -19.80 -9.24 21.86
CA LEU A 201 -19.94 -10.65 22.28
C LEU A 201 -19.16 -11.53 21.30
#